data_AF-A0A3D0X6N7-F1
#
_entry.id   AF-A0A3D0X6N7-F1
#
_cell.length_a   1.000
_cell.length_b   1.000
_cell.length_c   1.000
_cell.angle_alpha   90.00
_cell.angle_beta   90.00
_cell.angle_gamma   90.00
#
_symmetry.space_group_name_H-M   'P 1'
#
loop_
_entity.id
_entity.type
_entity.pdbx_description
1 polymer ?
#
loop_
_entity_poly.entity_id
_entity_poly.type
_entity_poly.pdbx_seq_one_letter_code
_entity_poly.pdbx_strand_id
1 'polypeptide(L)'
;MKKAFSVLIIVLTIVFIPLYSAESKSIQSLNDLSSCKELYTYSGYNYAYFYGYTSNTLYSAQSIPDINLRYIKVDGLIRAVCHNETCAYALYESKATGRSYSIVRMNMQSGACDYFDIGAQNNIINSSFAVTDAEIFIIRTDSYNSYAASYDISGKRKYNYKFDFNIEKLFINNSKAYAVLSNGDIYAIENGMHTYCNNLGNNLNFANAGTGYVYTEGKLLISLTDNSRENIINAKASKVLKCKNKLFSFTGNTLKSSDGGKITIPDAYMLTATANLISVLSSNYECNTISISEMYENRSGNNEYDNNTNQSYQDFENQYKVKDNIILGIESGTTVSQFKKNFSEEITVYNKDGDASASGKIATGFQCKVYDNIYKIAVRGDVTGEGNVKSNDVDVIMKNIVGLYSLENEFYAAADYNFDGVLDNRDLVLIAQKCQSQ
;
A
#
# COMPACT_ATOMS: atom_id res chain seq x y z
N MET A 1 31.50 60.76 -20.03
CA MET A 1 30.18 60.37 -19.45
C MET A 1 29.27 59.66 -20.47
N LYS A 2 29.74 58.61 -21.14
CA LYS A 2 28.89 57.75 -22.01
C LYS A 2 29.21 56.24 -21.91
N LYS A 3 30.12 55.84 -21.02
CA LYS A 3 30.45 54.43 -20.76
C LYS A 3 30.05 53.92 -19.36
N ALA A 4 29.47 54.77 -18.52
CA ALA A 4 28.99 54.38 -17.19
C ALA A 4 27.50 53.98 -17.16
N PHE A 5 26.75 54.18 -18.25
CA PHE A 5 25.31 53.89 -18.31
C PHE A 5 24.96 52.54 -18.99
N SER A 6 25.94 51.82 -19.53
CA SER A 6 25.68 50.55 -20.25
C SER A 6 25.87 49.30 -19.38
N VAL A 7 26.37 49.44 -18.15
CA VAL A 7 26.62 48.30 -17.24
C VAL A 7 25.55 48.21 -16.14
N LEU A 8 24.68 49.22 -16.00
CA LEU A 8 23.64 49.25 -14.97
C LEU A 8 22.29 48.62 -15.38
N ILE A 9 22.16 48.12 -16.63
CA ILE A 9 20.90 47.56 -17.15
C ILE A 9 20.98 46.03 -17.40
N ILE A 10 22.16 45.40 -17.21
CA ILE A 10 22.35 43.97 -17.54
C ILE A 10 22.32 43.05 -16.30
N VAL A 11 22.17 43.57 -15.08
CA VAL A 11 22.18 42.74 -13.84
C VAL A 11 20.84 42.75 -13.07
N LEU A 12 19.77 43.32 -13.63
CA LEU A 12 18.45 43.31 -12.99
C LEU A 12 17.32 42.77 -13.89
N THR A 13 17.60 41.82 -14.76
CA THR A 13 16.61 40.76 -15.06
C THR A 13 16.81 39.64 -14.05
N ILE A 14 16.50 39.93 -12.78
CA ILE A 14 15.92 38.91 -11.93
C ILE A 14 14.65 38.55 -12.68
N VAL A 15 14.70 37.46 -13.45
CA VAL A 15 13.49 36.74 -13.82
C VAL A 15 12.80 36.54 -12.47
N PHE A 16 11.74 37.30 -12.23
CA PHE A 16 10.71 36.90 -11.28
C PHE A 16 10.22 35.57 -11.85
N ILE A 17 10.93 34.49 -11.53
CA ILE A 17 10.32 33.19 -11.40
C ILE A 17 9.40 33.47 -10.22
N PRO A 18 8.08 33.61 -10.41
CA PRO A 18 7.18 33.60 -9.27
C PRO A 18 7.61 32.40 -8.43
N LEU A 19 8.12 32.67 -7.24
CA LEU A 19 8.20 31.68 -6.17
C LEU A 19 6.73 31.34 -5.90
N TYR A 20 6.19 30.44 -6.71
CA TYR A 20 4.91 29.80 -6.44
C TYR A 20 5.16 29.07 -5.13
N SER A 21 4.62 29.63 -4.04
CA SER A 21 4.69 29.00 -2.73
C SER A 21 3.81 27.75 -2.79
N ALA A 22 4.42 26.62 -3.10
CA ALA A 22 3.86 25.32 -2.79
C ALA A 22 3.80 25.21 -1.26
N GLU A 23 2.63 25.32 -0.68
CA GLU A 23 2.43 24.87 0.70
C GLU A 23 2.08 23.40 0.64
N SER A 24 2.95 22.55 1.20
CA SER A 24 2.62 21.17 1.54
C SER A 24 2.55 21.01 3.05
N LYS A 25 1.49 20.37 3.53
CA LYS A 25 1.23 20.14 4.95
C LYS A 25 0.80 18.70 5.17
N SER A 26 1.36 18.06 6.19
CA SER A 26 0.97 16.71 6.62
C SER A 26 -0.20 16.77 7.59
N ILE A 27 -1.20 15.90 7.41
CA ILE A 27 -2.37 15.77 8.29
C ILE A 27 -2.67 14.27 8.49
N GLN A 28 -3.21 13.87 9.66
CA GLN A 28 -3.55 12.46 9.95
C GLN A 28 -4.93 12.04 9.43
N SER A 29 -5.91 12.95 9.39
CA SER A 29 -7.26 12.63 8.89
C SER A 29 -7.32 12.71 7.36
N LEU A 30 -7.92 11.71 6.72
CA LEU A 30 -8.14 11.71 5.26
C LEU A 30 -9.44 12.41 4.84
N ASN A 31 -10.15 13.03 5.79
CA ASN A 31 -11.41 13.75 5.52
C ASN A 31 -11.27 14.85 4.47
N ASP A 32 -10.08 15.42 4.29
CA ASP A 32 -9.83 16.44 3.26
C ASP A 32 -10.03 15.90 1.83
N LEU A 33 -9.90 14.58 1.64
CA LEU A 33 -10.23 13.93 0.36
C LEU A 33 -11.71 14.07 0.00
N SER A 34 -12.60 14.32 0.96
CA SER A 34 -14.03 14.54 0.71
C SER A 34 -14.34 15.77 -0.13
N SER A 35 -13.40 16.71 -0.20
CA SER A 35 -13.51 17.91 -1.03
C SER A 35 -13.17 17.65 -2.51
N CYS A 36 -12.53 16.52 -2.81
CA CYS A 36 -12.07 16.22 -4.15
C CYS A 36 -13.24 15.95 -5.10
N LYS A 37 -13.12 16.42 -6.33
CA LYS A 37 -14.12 16.17 -7.39
C LYS A 37 -14.23 14.69 -7.73
N GLU A 38 -13.09 14.02 -7.76
CA GLU A 38 -12.94 12.60 -8.06
C GLU A 38 -11.71 12.07 -7.32
N LEU A 39 -11.74 10.79 -6.96
CA LEU A 39 -10.63 10.08 -6.33
C LEU A 39 -10.07 9.00 -7.25
N TYR A 40 -8.77 8.81 -7.13
CA TYR A 40 -7.96 7.87 -7.89
C TYR A 40 -7.08 7.05 -6.95
N THR A 41 -6.56 5.95 -7.48
CA THR A 41 -5.66 5.04 -6.75
C THR A 41 -4.35 4.84 -7.49
N TYR A 42 -3.30 4.61 -6.72
CA TYR A 42 -2.02 4.13 -7.20
C TYR A 42 -1.58 2.94 -6.36
N SER A 43 -1.34 1.81 -7.04
CA SER A 43 -0.84 0.59 -6.42
C SER A 43 0.59 0.33 -6.89
N GLY A 44 1.54 0.49 -5.97
CA GLY A 44 2.97 0.34 -6.19
C GLY A 44 3.54 -0.93 -5.57
N TYR A 45 4.86 -1.03 -5.58
CA TYR A 45 5.56 -2.14 -4.91
C TYR A 45 5.63 -1.92 -3.40
N ASN A 46 6.01 -0.71 -2.98
CA ASN A 46 6.26 -0.35 -1.60
C ASN A 46 5.18 0.59 -1.06
N TYR A 47 4.57 1.39 -1.93
CA TYR A 47 3.60 2.39 -1.54
C TYR A 47 2.27 2.24 -2.27
N ALA A 48 1.21 2.66 -1.59
CA ALA A 48 -0.12 2.73 -2.18
C ALA A 48 -0.80 4.04 -1.78
N TYR A 49 -1.50 4.66 -2.72
CA TYR A 49 -2.04 6.01 -2.55
C TYR A 49 -3.51 6.12 -2.94
N PHE A 50 -4.24 6.93 -2.17
CA PHE A 50 -5.50 7.52 -2.57
C PHE A 50 -5.27 9.01 -2.85
N TYR A 51 -5.66 9.51 -4.02
CA TYR A 51 -5.39 10.89 -4.36
C TYR A 51 -6.53 11.49 -5.17
N GLY A 52 -6.63 12.82 -5.16
CA GLY A 52 -7.70 13.56 -5.81
C GLY A 52 -7.38 15.04 -5.85
N TYR A 53 -8.29 15.82 -6.41
CA TYR A 53 -8.09 17.26 -6.51
C TYR A 53 -9.39 18.04 -6.44
N THR A 54 -9.28 19.26 -5.91
CA THR A 54 -10.28 20.34 -6.07
C THR A 54 -9.88 21.19 -7.29
N SER A 55 -10.51 22.35 -7.50
CA SER A 55 -10.14 23.23 -8.63
C SER A 55 -8.67 23.65 -8.62
N ASN A 56 -8.01 23.78 -7.47
CA ASN A 56 -6.64 24.28 -7.38
C ASN A 56 -5.77 23.58 -6.32
N THR A 57 -6.24 22.51 -5.69
CA THR A 57 -5.47 21.76 -4.70
C THR A 57 -5.44 20.29 -5.08
N LEU A 58 -4.23 19.72 -5.17
CA LEU A 58 -3.99 18.28 -5.27
C LEU A 58 -3.83 17.73 -3.86
N TYR A 59 -4.54 16.65 -3.54
CA TYR A 59 -4.43 15.88 -2.31
C TYR A 59 -3.90 14.49 -2.64
N SER A 60 -2.95 13.98 -1.86
CA SER A 60 -2.47 12.60 -1.95
C SER A 60 -2.27 12.02 -0.55
N ALA A 61 -2.95 10.92 -0.27
CA ALA A 61 -2.86 10.15 0.93
C ALA A 61 -2.06 8.88 0.66
N GLN A 62 -0.87 8.80 1.25
CA GLN A 62 -0.20 7.52 1.43
C GLN A 62 -1.04 6.67 2.37
N SER A 63 -1.32 5.45 1.96
CA SER A 63 -2.13 4.49 2.70
C SER A 63 -1.34 3.26 3.13
N ILE A 64 -0.23 2.97 2.41
CA ILE A 64 0.75 1.94 2.74
C ILE A 64 2.15 2.55 2.52
N PRO A 65 3.14 2.32 3.42
CA PRO A 65 3.06 1.53 4.65
C PRO A 65 2.33 2.26 5.79
N ASP A 66 2.49 3.57 5.87
CA ASP A 66 1.90 4.40 6.92
C ASP A 66 0.99 5.46 6.32
N ILE A 67 -0.09 5.76 7.05
CA ILE A 67 -1.05 6.79 6.64
C ILE A 67 -0.40 8.17 6.75
N ASN A 68 -0.33 8.87 5.62
CA ASN A 68 0.16 10.25 5.57
C ASN A 68 -0.52 11.01 4.43
N LEU A 69 -1.30 12.04 4.76
CA LEU A 69 -1.90 12.93 3.77
C LEU A 69 -1.02 14.14 3.54
N ARG A 70 -0.72 14.43 2.27
CA ARG A 70 -0.16 15.72 1.83
C ARG A 70 -1.08 16.36 0.82
N TYR A 71 -1.03 17.69 0.76
CA TYR A 71 -1.66 18.43 -0.32
C TYR A 71 -0.71 19.49 -0.87
N ILE A 72 -1.03 19.99 -2.07
CA ILE A 72 -0.35 21.12 -2.68
C ILE A 72 -1.34 21.98 -3.43
N LYS A 73 -1.27 23.29 -3.20
CA LYS A 73 -2.07 24.29 -3.89
C LYS A 73 -1.29 24.88 -5.06
N VAL A 74 -1.96 25.02 -6.20
CA VAL A 74 -1.41 25.65 -7.40
C VAL A 74 -2.10 26.99 -7.70
N ASP A 75 -1.39 27.88 -8.38
CA ASP A 75 -1.95 29.14 -8.88
C ASP A 75 -2.58 28.94 -10.27
N GLY A 76 -3.66 28.16 -10.29
CA GLY A 76 -4.22 27.66 -11.54
C GLY A 76 -5.47 26.83 -11.36
N LEU A 77 -5.98 26.32 -12.48
CA LEU A 77 -7.01 25.30 -12.53
C LEU A 77 -6.37 23.95 -12.80
N ILE A 78 -6.46 23.01 -11.86
CA ILE A 78 -6.01 21.63 -12.06
C ILE A 78 -6.95 20.96 -13.07
N ARG A 79 -6.35 20.31 -14.08
CA ARG A 79 -7.05 19.64 -15.18
C ARG A 79 -6.96 18.12 -15.08
N ALA A 80 -5.84 17.60 -14.57
CA ALA A 80 -5.61 16.19 -14.38
C ALA A 80 -4.57 15.96 -13.28
N VAL A 81 -4.60 14.77 -12.68
CA VAL A 81 -3.64 14.32 -11.67
C VAL A 81 -3.15 12.91 -12.00
N CYS A 82 -1.92 12.59 -11.59
CA CYS A 82 -1.40 11.22 -11.63
C CYS A 82 -0.38 11.00 -10.51
N HIS A 83 0.11 9.78 -10.39
CA HIS A 83 1.02 9.37 -9.33
C HIS A 83 2.07 8.40 -9.89
N ASN A 84 3.30 8.44 -9.35
CA ASN A 84 4.27 7.35 -9.45
C ASN A 84 4.55 6.76 -8.06
N GLU A 85 5.61 5.97 -7.89
CA GLU A 85 5.89 5.30 -6.60
C GLU A 85 6.12 6.28 -5.44
N THR A 86 6.61 7.51 -5.69
CA THR A 86 7.05 8.43 -4.62
C THR A 86 6.49 9.85 -4.72
N CYS A 87 5.78 10.18 -5.80
CA CYS A 87 5.38 11.54 -6.10
C CYS A 87 3.94 11.61 -6.63
N ALA A 88 3.22 12.62 -6.16
CA ALA A 88 1.94 13.06 -6.71
C ALA A 88 2.16 14.19 -7.72
N TYR A 89 1.39 14.21 -8.81
CA TYR A 89 1.52 15.19 -9.87
C TYR A 89 0.18 15.80 -10.24
N ALA A 90 0.17 17.09 -10.56
CA ALA A 90 -0.99 17.77 -11.12
C ALA A 90 -0.60 18.59 -12.35
N LEU A 91 -1.32 18.37 -13.45
CA LEU A 91 -1.33 19.23 -14.63
C LEU A 91 -2.34 20.36 -14.39
N TYR A 92 -1.89 21.61 -14.45
CA TYR A 92 -2.74 22.77 -14.21
C TYR A 92 -2.55 23.86 -15.26
N GLU A 93 -3.62 24.60 -15.50
CA GLU A 93 -3.65 25.80 -16.34
C GLU A 93 -3.34 27.02 -15.46
N SER A 94 -2.26 27.75 -15.75
CA SER A 94 -1.83 28.90 -14.94
C SER A 94 -2.79 30.08 -15.05
N LYS A 95 -3.14 30.69 -13.91
CA LYS A 95 -3.95 31.92 -13.88
C LYS A 95 -3.23 33.14 -14.46
N ALA A 96 -1.91 33.23 -14.26
CA ALA A 96 -1.12 34.40 -14.64
C ALA A 96 -1.03 34.61 -16.16
N THR A 97 -0.98 33.52 -16.93
CA THR A 97 -0.88 33.57 -18.40
C THR A 97 -2.21 33.29 -19.08
N GLY A 98 -3.16 32.65 -18.38
CA GLY A 98 -4.44 32.16 -18.91
C GLY A 98 -4.29 31.23 -20.12
N ARG A 99 -3.05 30.82 -20.46
CA ARG A 99 -2.67 30.20 -21.73
C ARG A 99 -1.50 29.23 -21.67
N SER A 100 -0.88 28.99 -20.51
CA SER A 100 0.19 27.99 -20.34
C SER A 100 -0.23 26.88 -19.37
N TYR A 101 0.24 25.66 -19.66
CA TYR A 101 0.09 24.52 -18.78
C TYR A 101 1.40 24.25 -18.05
N SER A 102 1.28 23.92 -16.78
CA SER A 102 2.41 23.50 -15.97
C SER A 102 2.07 22.22 -15.23
N ILE A 103 3.09 21.44 -14.88
CA ILE A 103 2.96 20.34 -13.93
C ILE A 103 3.62 20.75 -12.64
N VAL A 104 2.94 20.45 -11.53
CA VAL A 104 3.57 20.42 -10.23
C VAL A 104 3.82 18.97 -9.81
N ARG A 105 4.97 18.71 -9.22
CA ARG A 105 5.37 17.44 -8.58
C ARG A 105 5.48 17.68 -7.08
N MET A 106 4.86 16.81 -6.29
CA MET A 106 4.99 16.79 -4.83
C MET A 106 5.55 15.43 -4.40
N ASN A 107 6.74 15.43 -3.79
CA ASN A 107 7.33 14.23 -3.20
C ASN A 107 6.57 13.84 -1.93
N MET A 108 6.13 12.59 -1.83
CA MET A 108 5.27 12.13 -0.74
C MET A 108 6.02 11.89 0.57
N GLN A 109 7.33 11.78 0.52
CA GLN A 109 8.18 11.42 1.65
C GLN A 109 8.77 12.70 2.26
N SER A 110 9.39 13.54 1.44
CA SER A 110 9.99 14.81 1.88
C SER A 110 8.99 15.98 1.90
N GLY A 111 7.92 15.93 1.11
CA GLY A 111 7.04 17.07 0.88
C GLY A 111 7.61 18.13 -0.06
N ALA A 112 8.81 17.91 -0.62
CA ALA A 112 9.43 18.81 -1.57
C ALA A 112 8.59 18.92 -2.86
N CYS A 113 8.54 20.13 -3.42
CA CYS A 113 7.70 20.43 -4.56
C CYS A 113 8.50 21.07 -5.70
N ASP A 114 8.23 20.64 -6.93
CA ASP A 114 8.87 21.13 -8.15
C ASP A 114 7.82 21.50 -9.21
N TYR A 115 8.14 22.47 -10.05
CA TYR A 115 7.25 22.99 -11.08
C TYR A 115 7.90 22.92 -12.47
N PHE A 116 7.11 22.52 -13.47
CA PHE A 116 7.56 22.35 -14.85
C PHE A 116 6.60 23.07 -15.79
N ASP A 117 7.09 23.99 -16.62
CA ASP A 117 6.28 24.61 -17.67
C ASP A 117 6.31 23.76 -18.94
N ILE A 118 5.14 23.57 -19.55
CA ILE A 118 4.90 22.74 -20.75
C ILE A 118 4.53 23.63 -21.94
N GLY A 119 4.33 24.93 -21.72
CA GLY A 119 4.08 25.92 -22.74
C GLY A 119 2.61 26.07 -23.14
N ALA A 120 2.39 26.74 -24.29
CA ALA A 120 1.10 27.33 -24.64
C ALA A 120 0.02 26.38 -25.19
N GLN A 121 -1.24 26.83 -25.03
CA GLN A 121 -2.51 26.09 -25.03
C GLN A 121 -2.98 25.35 -26.28
N ASN A 122 -2.68 25.82 -27.50
CA ASN A 122 -3.65 25.64 -28.59
C ASN A 122 -3.90 24.20 -29.07
N ASN A 123 -3.09 23.23 -28.64
CA ASN A 123 -3.06 21.87 -29.16
C ASN A 123 -2.78 20.84 -28.06
N ILE A 124 -3.39 20.96 -26.88
CA ILE A 124 -3.23 20.01 -25.77
C ILE A 124 -4.59 19.48 -25.32
N ILE A 125 -4.72 18.16 -25.24
CA ILE A 125 -5.82 17.50 -24.52
C ILE A 125 -5.36 17.35 -23.07
N ASN A 126 -6.06 18.03 -22.16
CA ASN A 126 -5.64 18.23 -20.77
C ASN A 126 -6.39 17.37 -19.75
N SER A 127 -7.21 16.43 -20.21
CA SER A 127 -7.99 15.52 -19.35
C SER A 127 -7.16 14.39 -18.75
N SER A 128 -5.93 14.16 -19.25
CA SER A 128 -5.01 13.17 -18.72
C SER A 128 -3.57 13.47 -19.12
N PHE A 129 -2.64 12.91 -18.36
CA PHE A 129 -1.20 12.93 -18.65
C PHE A 129 -0.55 11.75 -17.93
N ALA A 130 0.68 11.45 -18.29
CA ALA A 130 1.47 10.40 -17.64
C ALA A 130 2.85 10.94 -17.27
N VAL A 131 3.40 10.48 -16.16
CA VAL A 131 4.76 10.81 -15.71
C VAL A 131 5.50 9.56 -15.25
N THR A 132 6.71 9.38 -15.75
CA THR A 132 7.69 8.44 -15.23
C THR A 132 8.80 9.21 -14.52
N ASP A 133 9.78 8.50 -13.96
CA ASP A 133 10.92 9.16 -13.31
C ASP A 133 11.78 9.98 -14.29
N ALA A 134 11.66 9.70 -15.59
CA ALA A 134 12.48 10.33 -16.64
C ALA A 134 11.70 11.26 -17.58
N GLU A 135 10.40 11.01 -17.79
CA GLU A 135 9.64 11.66 -18.85
C GLU A 135 8.23 12.05 -18.41
N ILE A 136 7.78 13.20 -18.92
CA ILE A 136 6.42 13.71 -18.82
C ILE A 136 5.77 13.54 -20.19
N PHE A 137 4.56 12.98 -20.23
CA PHE A 137 3.82 12.71 -21.46
C PHE A 137 2.51 13.49 -21.49
N ILE A 138 2.29 14.22 -22.57
CA ILE A 138 1.12 15.07 -22.77
C ILE A 138 0.48 14.75 -24.11
N ILE A 139 -0.85 14.68 -24.14
CA ILE A 139 -1.58 14.49 -25.39
C ILE A 139 -1.62 15.83 -26.13
N ARG A 140 -1.13 15.84 -27.37
CA ARG A 140 -1.20 16.98 -28.27
C ARG A 140 -2.05 16.67 -29.48
N THR A 141 -2.60 17.70 -30.11
CA THR A 141 -3.41 17.59 -31.32
C THR A 141 -2.75 18.30 -32.51
N ASP A 142 -2.86 17.72 -33.70
CA ASP A 142 -2.56 18.38 -34.98
C ASP A 142 -3.75 18.22 -35.93
N SER A 143 -4.59 19.26 -35.98
CA SER A 143 -5.83 19.28 -36.76
C SER A 143 -6.84 18.20 -36.33
N TYR A 144 -6.76 17.00 -36.90
CA TYR A 144 -7.70 15.89 -36.66
C TYR A 144 -7.08 14.74 -35.86
N ASN A 145 -5.76 14.73 -35.66
CA ASN A 145 -5.09 13.64 -34.96
C ASN A 145 -4.63 14.05 -33.55
N SER A 146 -4.60 13.08 -32.63
CA SER A 146 -3.98 13.24 -31.31
C SER A 146 -2.82 12.26 -31.13
N TYR A 147 -1.76 12.72 -30.48
CA TYR A 147 -0.51 11.98 -30.26
C TYR A 147 0.10 12.35 -28.91
N ALA A 148 0.99 11.51 -28.37
CA ALA A 148 1.67 11.83 -27.11
C ALA A 148 2.98 12.54 -27.43
N ALA A 149 3.23 13.69 -26.81
CA ALA A 149 4.53 14.34 -26.80
C ALA A 149 5.19 14.07 -25.46
N SER A 150 6.44 13.59 -25.46
CA SER A 150 7.23 13.48 -24.24
C SER A 150 8.18 14.66 -24.05
N TYR A 151 8.44 14.96 -22.78
CA TYR A 151 9.36 15.98 -22.31
C TYR A 151 10.24 15.35 -21.24
N ASP A 152 11.51 15.74 -21.15
CA ASP A 152 12.29 15.42 -19.95
C ASP A 152 11.76 16.20 -18.74
N ILE A 153 12.27 15.84 -17.56
CA ILE A 153 11.99 16.53 -16.29
C ILE A 153 12.47 17.99 -16.27
N SER A 154 13.19 18.49 -17.28
CA SER A 154 13.53 19.92 -17.40
C SER A 154 12.53 20.68 -18.29
N GLY A 155 11.51 20.00 -18.84
CA GLY A 155 10.53 20.57 -19.74
C GLY A 155 10.98 20.62 -21.20
N LYS A 156 12.12 20.00 -21.55
CA LYS A 156 12.58 19.93 -22.93
C LYS A 156 11.92 18.77 -23.66
N ARG A 157 11.33 19.07 -24.81
CA ARG A 157 10.64 18.09 -25.66
C ARG A 157 11.61 17.02 -26.19
N LYS A 158 11.20 15.76 -26.17
CA LYS A 158 11.99 14.59 -26.61
C LYS A 158 11.38 13.89 -27.82
N TYR A 159 10.22 13.26 -27.65
CA TYR A 159 9.63 12.37 -28.66
C TYR A 159 8.17 12.72 -28.96
N ASN A 160 7.72 12.28 -30.13
CA ASN A 160 6.30 12.26 -30.50
C ASN A 160 5.91 10.80 -30.78
N TYR A 161 4.92 10.29 -30.05
CA TYR A 161 4.38 8.95 -30.21
C TYR A 161 3.08 9.05 -31.01
N LYS A 162 3.16 8.69 -32.29
CA LYS A 162 2.04 8.68 -33.21
C LYS A 162 1.57 7.24 -33.42
N PHE A 163 0.26 7.10 -33.62
CA PHE A 163 -0.42 5.82 -33.83
C PHE A 163 -1.41 5.97 -34.97
N ASP A 164 -1.94 4.84 -35.45
CA ASP A 164 -2.98 4.81 -36.50
C ASP A 164 -4.33 5.34 -36.01
N PHE A 165 -4.53 5.38 -34.69
CA PHE A 165 -5.71 5.89 -34.02
C PHE A 165 -5.34 7.02 -33.04
N ASN A 166 -6.31 7.88 -32.76
CA ASN A 166 -6.15 8.99 -31.82
C ASN A 166 -5.90 8.49 -30.41
N ILE A 167 -4.95 9.12 -29.71
CA ILE A 167 -4.80 8.93 -28.27
C ILE A 167 -5.92 9.67 -27.53
N GLU A 168 -6.70 8.92 -26.76
CA GLU A 168 -7.79 9.44 -25.92
C GLU A 168 -7.33 9.70 -24.49
N LYS A 169 -6.44 8.86 -23.96
CA LYS A 169 -6.02 8.92 -22.56
C LYS A 169 -4.57 8.49 -22.37
N LEU A 170 -3.87 9.17 -21.48
CA LEU A 170 -2.59 8.74 -20.92
C LEU A 170 -2.78 8.34 -19.46
N PHE A 171 -2.08 7.31 -19.01
CA PHE A 171 -2.10 6.92 -17.60
C PHE A 171 -0.78 6.29 -17.16
N ILE A 172 -0.60 6.20 -15.84
CA ILE A 172 0.51 5.52 -15.20
C ILE A 172 0.02 4.25 -14.51
N ASN A 173 0.79 3.18 -14.64
CA ASN A 173 0.65 1.99 -13.82
C ASN A 173 2.03 1.36 -13.62
N ASN A 174 2.36 0.97 -12.39
CA ASN A 174 3.66 0.38 -12.06
C ASN A 174 4.84 1.25 -12.58
N SER A 175 4.74 2.56 -12.39
CA SER A 175 5.72 3.57 -12.82
C SER A 175 6.05 3.57 -14.33
N LYS A 176 5.20 2.97 -15.16
CA LYS A 176 5.26 3.01 -16.63
C LYS A 176 4.14 3.86 -17.20
N ALA A 177 4.40 4.49 -18.34
CA ALA A 177 3.43 5.28 -19.09
C ALA A 177 2.75 4.47 -20.18
N TYR A 178 1.44 4.68 -20.29
CA TYR A 178 0.60 4.01 -21.28
C TYR A 178 -0.28 5.00 -22.02
N ALA A 179 -0.47 4.74 -23.31
CA ALA A 179 -1.41 5.43 -24.17
C ALA A 179 -2.60 4.52 -24.49
N VAL A 180 -3.80 5.06 -24.35
CA VAL A 180 -5.05 4.44 -24.78
C VAL A 180 -5.51 5.11 -26.06
N LEU A 181 -5.69 4.32 -27.10
CA LEU A 181 -6.16 4.78 -28.41
C LEU A 181 -7.70 4.75 -28.48
N SER A 182 -8.26 5.45 -29.46
CA SER A 182 -9.72 5.57 -29.65
C SER A 182 -10.41 4.27 -30.04
N ASN A 183 -9.66 3.29 -30.55
CA ASN A 183 -10.13 1.92 -30.79
C ASN A 183 -10.00 1.01 -29.54
N GLY A 184 -9.57 1.56 -28.41
CA GLY A 184 -9.38 0.85 -27.14
C GLY A 184 -8.01 0.19 -26.96
N ASP A 185 -7.12 0.24 -27.95
CA ASP A 185 -5.78 -0.35 -27.80
C ASP A 185 -4.94 0.40 -26.77
N ILE A 186 -4.15 -0.36 -26.02
CA ILE A 186 -3.25 0.14 -24.99
C ILE A 186 -1.82 -0.14 -25.44
N TYR A 187 -0.99 0.90 -25.44
CA TYR A 187 0.43 0.80 -25.71
C TYR A 187 1.24 1.34 -24.53
N ALA A 188 2.24 0.58 -24.07
CA ALA A 188 3.30 1.14 -23.23
C ALA A 188 4.17 2.08 -24.09
N ILE A 189 4.51 3.25 -23.56
CA ILE A 189 5.34 4.25 -24.25
C ILE A 189 6.56 4.61 -23.40
N GLU A 190 7.75 4.55 -24.01
CA GLU A 190 9.00 4.90 -23.35
C GLU A 190 10.10 5.17 -24.39
N ASN A 191 10.97 6.15 -24.15
CA ASN A 191 12.20 6.32 -24.94
C ASN A 191 12.00 6.34 -26.48
N GLY A 192 10.94 7.01 -26.96
CA GLY A 192 10.61 7.10 -28.38
C GLY A 192 10.02 5.83 -29.00
N MET A 193 9.78 4.78 -28.23
CA MET A 193 9.19 3.52 -28.67
C MET A 193 7.83 3.27 -28.03
N HIS A 194 6.99 2.50 -28.72
CA HIS A 194 5.73 2.02 -28.18
C HIS A 194 5.60 0.51 -28.37
N THR A 195 5.02 -0.17 -27.38
CA THR A 195 4.78 -1.62 -27.42
C THR A 195 3.32 -1.89 -27.12
N TYR A 196 2.66 -2.69 -27.98
CA TYR A 196 1.29 -3.10 -27.75
C TYR A 196 1.18 -3.90 -26.45
N CYS A 197 0.21 -3.57 -25.61
CA CYS A 197 -0.05 -4.25 -24.36
C CYS A 197 -1.33 -5.09 -24.41
N ASN A 198 -2.46 -4.44 -24.69
CA ASN A 198 -3.79 -5.07 -24.65
C ASN A 198 -4.86 -4.15 -25.28
N ASN A 199 -6.13 -4.52 -25.19
CA ASN A 199 -7.27 -3.71 -25.64
C ASN A 199 -8.38 -3.64 -24.57
N LEU A 200 -8.91 -2.43 -24.33
CA LEU A 200 -9.95 -2.14 -23.33
C LEU A 200 -11.34 -2.70 -23.68
N GLY A 201 -11.53 -3.19 -24.90
CA GLY A 201 -12.83 -3.52 -25.46
C GLY A 201 -13.66 -2.26 -25.73
N ASN A 202 -14.98 -2.37 -25.59
CA ASN A 202 -15.91 -1.30 -25.96
C ASN A 202 -16.01 -0.15 -24.92
N ASN A 203 -15.24 -0.18 -23.85
CA ASN A 203 -15.35 0.80 -22.77
C ASN A 203 -13.98 1.41 -22.43
N LEU A 204 -13.84 2.72 -22.66
CA LEU A 204 -12.60 3.47 -22.43
C LEU A 204 -12.46 3.98 -20.97
N ASN A 205 -13.49 3.80 -20.14
CA ASN A 205 -13.42 4.11 -18.72
C ASN A 205 -12.89 2.90 -17.94
N PHE A 206 -11.85 3.14 -17.16
CA PHE A 206 -11.19 2.14 -16.33
C PHE A 206 -10.59 2.77 -15.08
N ALA A 207 -10.36 1.94 -14.08
CA ALA A 207 -9.64 2.27 -12.87
C ALA A 207 -8.32 1.47 -12.80
N ASN A 208 -7.37 1.98 -12.01
CA ASN A 208 -6.20 1.20 -11.60
C ASN A 208 -6.68 0.01 -10.78
N ALA A 209 -6.27 -1.20 -11.16
CA ALA A 209 -6.68 -2.44 -10.52
C ALA A 209 -5.48 -3.19 -9.93
N GLY A 210 -4.44 -2.48 -9.52
CA GLY A 210 -3.20 -3.06 -9.01
C GLY A 210 -2.02 -2.89 -9.95
N THR A 211 -0.84 -3.30 -9.47
CA THR A 211 0.41 -3.26 -10.24
C THR A 211 0.33 -4.17 -11.46
N GLY A 212 0.39 -3.59 -12.65
CA GLY A 212 0.29 -4.28 -13.93
C GLY A 212 -1.15 -4.50 -14.44
N TYR A 213 -2.17 -3.98 -13.77
CA TYR A 213 -3.57 -4.26 -14.10
C TYR A 213 -4.45 -3.01 -14.12
N VAL A 214 -5.41 -3.00 -15.04
CA VAL A 214 -6.53 -2.06 -15.08
C VAL A 214 -7.84 -2.82 -15.15
N TYR A 215 -8.92 -2.21 -14.67
CA TYR A 215 -10.25 -2.79 -14.74
C TYR A 215 -11.26 -1.82 -15.33
N THR A 216 -11.98 -2.25 -16.35
CA THR A 216 -12.92 -1.41 -17.10
C THR A 216 -14.31 -1.41 -16.46
N GLU A 217 -15.08 -0.34 -16.68
CA GLU A 217 -16.51 -0.32 -16.33
C GLU A 217 -17.30 -1.41 -17.09
N GLY A 218 -16.76 -1.89 -18.21
CA GLY A 218 -17.22 -3.04 -18.98
C GLY A 218 -16.95 -4.40 -18.32
N LYS A 219 -16.53 -4.43 -17.05
CA LYS A 219 -16.31 -5.64 -16.25
C LYS A 219 -15.11 -6.50 -16.66
N LEU A 220 -14.13 -5.89 -17.31
CA LEU A 220 -12.95 -6.58 -17.83
C LEU A 220 -11.70 -6.19 -17.04
N LEU A 221 -11.08 -7.17 -16.39
CA LEU A 221 -9.73 -7.03 -15.83
C LEU A 221 -8.72 -7.30 -16.94
N ILE A 222 -7.77 -6.39 -17.09
CA ILE A 222 -6.82 -6.38 -18.19
C ILE A 222 -5.42 -6.31 -17.63
N SER A 223 -4.58 -7.26 -18.04
CA SER A 223 -3.15 -7.21 -17.79
C SER A 223 -2.45 -6.32 -18.80
N LEU A 224 -1.54 -5.49 -18.30
CA LEU A 224 -0.69 -4.61 -19.11
C LEU A 224 0.62 -5.30 -19.55
N THR A 225 0.85 -6.55 -19.13
CA THR A 225 2.16 -7.22 -19.28
C THR A 225 2.14 -8.52 -20.09
N ASP A 226 1.02 -9.24 -20.13
CA ASP A 226 0.95 -10.58 -20.74
C ASP A 226 -0.27 -10.78 -21.66
N ASN A 227 -0.90 -9.67 -22.09
CA ASN A 227 -2.10 -9.64 -22.95
C ASN A 227 -3.33 -10.42 -22.38
N SER A 228 -3.28 -10.85 -21.11
CA SER A 228 -4.38 -11.58 -20.48
C SER A 228 -5.55 -10.66 -20.14
N ARG A 229 -6.77 -11.24 -20.19
CA ARG A 229 -8.04 -10.57 -19.89
C ARG A 229 -8.97 -11.51 -19.16
N GLU A 230 -9.67 -11.00 -18.14
CA GLU A 230 -10.56 -11.78 -17.28
C GLU A 230 -11.87 -11.02 -17.03
N ASN A 231 -13.02 -11.67 -17.24
CA ASN A 231 -14.33 -11.06 -16.97
C ASN A 231 -14.70 -11.23 -15.50
N ILE A 232 -14.97 -10.12 -14.81
CA ILE A 232 -15.35 -10.14 -13.38
C ILE A 232 -16.79 -9.66 -13.23
N ILE A 233 -17.65 -10.53 -12.72
CA ILE A 233 -19.07 -10.25 -12.61
C ILE A 233 -19.35 -9.45 -11.33
N ASN A 234 -20.23 -8.44 -11.41
CA ASN A 234 -20.78 -7.68 -10.29
C ASN A 234 -19.80 -6.87 -9.42
N ALA A 235 -18.63 -6.51 -9.95
CA ALA A 235 -17.67 -5.66 -9.24
C ALA A 235 -17.56 -4.25 -9.87
N LYS A 236 -17.60 -3.21 -9.02
CA LYS A 236 -17.34 -1.82 -9.42
C LYS A 236 -15.84 -1.61 -9.64
N ALA A 237 -15.46 -0.71 -10.54
CA ALA A 237 -14.05 -0.55 -10.91
C ALA A 237 -13.14 -0.09 -9.77
N SER A 238 -13.60 0.76 -8.87
CA SER A 238 -12.87 1.17 -7.67
C SER A 238 -12.70 0.05 -6.63
N LYS A 239 -13.34 -1.11 -6.83
CA LYS A 239 -13.44 -2.22 -5.88
C LYS A 239 -12.86 -3.52 -6.42
N VAL A 240 -11.99 -3.43 -7.42
CA VAL A 240 -11.29 -4.56 -8.05
C VAL A 240 -9.80 -4.30 -8.00
N LEU A 241 -9.04 -5.34 -7.64
CA LEU A 241 -7.61 -5.28 -7.41
C LEU A 241 -6.99 -6.63 -7.78
N LYS A 242 -5.79 -6.64 -8.36
CA LYS A 242 -4.96 -7.83 -8.50
C LYS A 242 -3.56 -7.55 -7.95
N CYS A 243 -3.14 -8.35 -6.97
CA CYS A 243 -1.80 -8.33 -6.39
C CYS A 243 -1.39 -9.76 -5.99
N LYS A 244 -0.09 -10.08 -6.04
CA LYS A 244 0.47 -11.44 -5.85
C LYS A 244 -0.27 -12.53 -6.63
N ASN A 245 -0.65 -12.24 -7.88
CA ASN A 245 -1.43 -13.12 -8.75
C ASN A 245 -2.81 -13.52 -8.22
N LYS A 246 -3.31 -12.86 -7.17
CA LYS A 246 -4.63 -13.07 -6.61
C LYS A 246 -5.53 -11.90 -7.00
N LEU A 247 -6.73 -12.22 -7.46
CA LEU A 247 -7.77 -11.24 -7.74
C LEU A 247 -8.55 -10.99 -6.45
N PHE A 248 -8.76 -9.72 -6.12
CA PHE A 248 -9.58 -9.26 -5.01
C PHE A 248 -10.73 -8.42 -5.55
N SER A 249 -11.95 -8.76 -5.13
CA SER A 249 -13.15 -8.00 -5.50
C SER A 249 -14.22 -8.06 -4.43
N PHE A 250 -15.05 -7.01 -4.36
CA PHE A 250 -16.17 -6.98 -3.43
C PHE A 250 -17.41 -7.68 -3.98
N THR A 251 -18.08 -8.45 -3.12
CA THR A 251 -19.48 -8.85 -3.27
C THR A 251 -20.25 -8.34 -2.05
N GLY A 252 -21.14 -7.36 -2.23
CA GLY A 252 -21.75 -6.66 -1.09
C GLY A 252 -20.68 -5.98 -0.24
N ASN A 253 -20.66 -6.29 1.06
CA ASN A 253 -19.69 -5.77 2.03
C ASN A 253 -18.48 -6.69 2.22
N THR A 254 -18.35 -7.79 1.47
CA THR A 254 -17.25 -8.75 1.64
C THR A 254 -16.24 -8.63 0.52
N LEU A 255 -14.99 -8.35 0.88
CA LEU A 255 -13.84 -8.46 -0.01
C LEU A 255 -13.46 -9.94 -0.12
N LYS A 256 -13.40 -10.46 -1.34
CA LYS A 256 -13.06 -11.85 -1.63
C LYS A 256 -11.79 -11.92 -2.45
N SER A 257 -10.91 -12.86 -2.11
CA SER A 257 -9.77 -13.26 -2.94
C SER A 257 -10.13 -14.45 -3.84
N SER A 258 -9.51 -14.57 -5.01
CA SER A 258 -9.75 -15.62 -5.99
C SER A 258 -9.41 -17.04 -5.51
N ASP A 259 -8.53 -17.18 -4.53
CA ASP A 259 -8.21 -18.44 -3.84
C ASP A 259 -9.06 -18.66 -2.56
N GLY A 260 -10.10 -17.83 -2.40
CA GLY A 260 -11.17 -18.00 -1.43
C GLY A 260 -10.92 -17.36 -0.05
N GLY A 261 -9.94 -16.46 0.08
CA GLY A 261 -9.86 -15.57 1.25
C GLY A 261 -11.06 -14.63 1.29
N LYS A 262 -11.56 -14.28 2.48
CA LYS A 262 -12.73 -13.42 2.65
C LYS A 262 -12.59 -12.56 3.89
N ILE A 263 -12.98 -11.29 3.78
CA ILE A 263 -13.09 -10.38 4.92
C ILE A 263 -14.27 -9.44 4.70
N THR A 264 -15.07 -9.23 5.75
CA THR A 264 -16.21 -8.32 5.69
C THR A 264 -15.76 -6.93 6.11
N ILE A 265 -15.96 -5.96 5.22
CA ILE A 265 -15.60 -4.57 5.39
C ILE A 265 -16.84 -3.75 5.00
N PRO A 266 -17.66 -3.34 5.99
CA PRO A 266 -18.74 -2.41 5.75
C PRO A 266 -18.21 -1.13 5.09
N ASP A 267 -19.05 -0.52 4.24
CA ASP A 267 -18.82 0.83 3.70
C ASP A 267 -17.53 1.06 2.91
N ALA A 268 -16.88 0.00 2.41
CA ALA A 268 -15.75 0.13 1.51
C ALA A 268 -16.14 0.99 0.30
N TYR A 269 -15.33 1.99 -0.01
CA TYR A 269 -15.52 2.91 -1.13
C TYR A 269 -14.55 2.58 -2.27
N MET A 270 -13.27 2.39 -1.97
CA MET A 270 -12.22 2.16 -2.95
C MET A 270 -11.04 1.33 -2.41
N LEU A 271 -10.35 0.62 -3.30
CA LEU A 271 -9.20 -0.24 -2.99
C LEU A 271 -7.90 0.26 -3.64
N THR A 272 -6.80 0.07 -2.93
CA THR A 272 -5.44 0.07 -3.49
C THR A 272 -4.59 -0.97 -2.76
N ALA A 273 -3.39 -1.27 -3.23
CA ALA A 273 -2.57 -2.30 -2.62
C ALA A 273 -1.08 -2.14 -2.91
N THR A 274 -0.28 -2.83 -2.11
CA THR A 274 1.06 -3.28 -2.46
C THR A 274 1.04 -4.79 -2.69
N ALA A 275 2.21 -5.43 -2.73
CA ALA A 275 2.28 -6.88 -2.87
C ALA A 275 1.55 -7.63 -1.73
N ASN A 276 1.76 -7.22 -0.48
CA ASN A 276 1.29 -7.99 0.69
C ASN A 276 0.09 -7.37 1.42
N LEU A 277 -0.18 -6.09 1.17
CA LEU A 277 -1.16 -5.31 1.92
C LEU A 277 -2.20 -4.74 0.97
N ILE A 278 -3.45 -4.72 1.42
CA ILE A 278 -4.57 -4.08 0.74
C ILE A 278 -5.01 -2.90 1.59
N SER A 279 -5.10 -1.73 1.00
CA SER A 279 -5.70 -0.57 1.66
C SER A 279 -7.11 -0.34 1.16
N VAL A 280 -8.02 -0.13 2.09
CA VAL A 280 -9.43 0.12 1.85
C VAL A 280 -9.79 1.50 2.39
N LEU A 281 -10.24 2.37 1.49
CA LEU A 281 -10.86 3.64 1.87
C LEU A 281 -12.35 3.40 2.03
N SER A 282 -12.93 3.81 3.15
CA SER A 282 -14.37 3.78 3.39
C SER A 282 -15.07 5.04 2.87
N SER A 283 -16.41 5.04 2.86
CA SER A 283 -17.23 6.18 2.42
C SER A 283 -17.11 7.42 3.31
N ASN A 284 -16.73 7.25 4.58
CA ASN A 284 -16.41 8.31 5.54
C ASN A 284 -14.91 8.69 5.54
N TYR A 285 -14.13 8.24 4.55
CA TYR A 285 -12.71 8.56 4.40
C TYR A 285 -11.82 8.05 5.54
N GLU A 286 -12.21 6.94 6.18
CA GLU A 286 -11.30 6.17 7.03
C GLU A 286 -10.52 5.18 6.17
N CYS A 287 -9.26 4.95 6.52
CA CYS A 287 -8.39 4.05 5.78
C CYS A 287 -7.99 2.88 6.66
N ASN A 288 -8.29 1.68 6.19
CA ASN A 288 -7.91 0.44 6.84
C ASN A 288 -6.94 -0.31 5.94
N THR A 289 -5.86 -0.82 6.53
CA THR A 289 -4.89 -1.67 5.85
C THR A 289 -5.08 -3.10 6.32
N ILE A 290 -5.12 -4.03 5.37
CA ILE A 290 -5.39 -5.44 5.61
C ILE A 290 -4.20 -6.24 5.11
N SER A 291 -3.67 -7.13 5.95
CA SER A 291 -2.73 -8.12 5.47
C SER A 291 -3.48 -9.17 4.66
N ILE A 292 -2.96 -9.53 3.48
CA ILE A 292 -3.57 -10.60 2.67
C ILE A 292 -3.69 -11.90 3.46
N SER A 293 -2.79 -12.19 4.42
CA SER A 293 -2.86 -13.38 5.27
C SER A 293 -4.12 -13.42 6.15
N GLU A 294 -4.55 -12.28 6.70
CA GLU A 294 -5.70 -12.15 7.60
C GLU A 294 -7.02 -12.56 6.91
N MET A 295 -7.09 -12.43 5.58
CA MET A 295 -8.26 -12.86 4.80
C MET A 295 -8.53 -14.37 4.85
N TYR A 296 -7.59 -15.18 5.32
CA TYR A 296 -7.72 -16.64 5.37
C TYR A 296 -7.95 -17.19 6.77
N GLU A 297 -7.71 -16.40 7.81
CA GLU A 297 -7.90 -16.78 9.22
C GLU A 297 -9.39 -16.91 9.57
N ASN A 298 -10.26 -16.12 8.93
CA ASN A 298 -11.72 -16.14 9.10
C ASN A 298 -12.45 -17.35 8.46
N ARG A 299 -11.74 -18.43 8.06
CA ARG A 299 -12.37 -19.65 7.52
C ARG A 299 -12.96 -20.58 8.58
N SER A 300 -12.74 -20.32 9.87
CA SER A 300 -13.23 -21.15 10.97
C SER A 300 -14.16 -20.37 11.90
N GLY A 301 -15.44 -20.27 11.54
CA GLY A 301 -16.52 -19.95 12.48
C GLY A 301 -17.36 -18.71 12.16
N ASN A 302 -18.56 -18.93 11.62
CA ASN A 302 -19.66 -17.95 11.66
C ASN A 302 -20.27 -17.93 13.07
N ASN A 303 -20.47 -16.74 13.66
CA ASN A 303 -21.79 -16.17 13.97
C ASN A 303 -21.68 -14.90 14.85
N GLU A 304 -21.95 -13.78 14.19
CA GLU A 304 -22.79 -12.64 14.61
C GLU A 304 -22.50 -11.80 15.87
N TYR A 305 -22.21 -10.51 15.58
CA TYR A 305 -22.56 -9.23 16.23
C TYR A 305 -22.33 -9.11 17.76
N ASP A 306 -21.62 -8.11 18.30
CA ASP A 306 -21.61 -6.70 17.90
C ASP A 306 -20.48 -5.92 18.62
N ASN A 307 -19.96 -4.93 17.90
CA ASN A 307 -19.36 -3.67 18.31
C ASN A 307 -18.07 -3.58 19.17
N ASN A 308 -17.07 -3.03 18.47
CA ASN A 308 -16.20 -1.92 18.82
C ASN A 308 -14.73 -2.19 19.22
N THR A 309 -13.88 -1.57 18.39
CA THR A 309 -12.51 -1.08 18.61
C THR A 309 -11.33 -2.05 18.54
N ASN A 310 -10.49 -1.80 17.53
CA ASN A 310 -9.02 -1.88 17.51
C ASN A 310 -8.33 -3.05 18.24
N GLN A 311 -7.67 -3.94 17.49
CA GLN A 311 -6.54 -4.72 17.97
C GLN A 311 -5.49 -4.73 16.84
N SER A 312 -4.41 -3.96 16.82
CA SER A 312 -3.40 -3.66 17.85
C SER A 312 -3.04 -4.89 18.66
N TYR A 313 -1.81 -5.37 18.47
CA TYR A 313 -1.12 -6.17 19.48
C TYR A 313 -1.35 -5.51 20.85
N GLN A 314 -1.88 -6.29 21.79
CA GLN A 314 -1.93 -5.86 23.19
C GLN A 314 -0.55 -6.20 23.78
N ASP A 315 0.29 -5.18 23.92
CA ASP A 315 1.55 -5.30 24.63
C ASP A 315 1.25 -5.31 26.14
N PHE A 316 1.46 -6.45 26.80
CA PHE A 316 1.54 -6.45 28.27
C PHE A 316 2.87 -5.80 28.67
N GLU A 317 2.80 -4.56 29.15
CA GLU A 317 3.89 -3.76 29.76
C GLU A 317 5.29 -3.95 29.12
N ASN A 318 5.36 -3.84 27.78
CA ASN A 318 6.61 -3.78 27.00
C ASN A 318 7.57 -4.99 27.11
N GLN A 319 7.14 -6.17 27.57
CA GLN A 319 8.02 -7.36 27.63
C GLN A 319 7.47 -8.62 26.96
N TYR A 320 6.15 -8.80 26.89
CA TYR A 320 5.53 -9.99 26.30
C TYR A 320 4.57 -9.64 25.17
N LYS A 321 4.62 -10.44 24.10
CA LYS A 321 3.74 -10.30 22.93
C LYS A 321 2.54 -11.21 23.09
N VAL A 322 1.36 -10.78 22.65
CA VAL A 322 0.15 -11.63 22.63
C VAL A 322 -0.28 -11.86 21.19
N LYS A 323 -0.45 -13.12 20.82
CA LYS A 323 -0.98 -13.56 19.52
C LYS A 323 -1.86 -14.78 19.74
N ASP A 324 -3.07 -14.81 19.20
CA ASP A 324 -3.99 -15.98 19.29
C ASP A 324 -4.27 -16.47 20.73
N ASN A 325 -4.44 -15.54 21.69
CA ASN A 325 -4.54 -15.83 23.13
C ASN A 325 -3.33 -16.59 23.70
N ILE A 326 -2.17 -16.51 23.05
CA ILE A 326 -0.90 -17.07 23.53
C ILE A 326 0.04 -15.92 23.89
N ILE A 327 0.59 -15.96 25.10
CA ILE A 327 1.66 -15.07 25.54
C ILE A 327 2.99 -15.63 25.05
N LEU A 328 3.73 -14.77 24.34
CA LEU A 328 5.00 -15.03 23.66
C LEU A 328 6.10 -14.15 24.22
N GLY A 329 7.36 -14.54 23.99
CA GLY A 329 8.54 -13.79 24.43
C GLY A 329 9.01 -14.13 25.84
N ILE A 330 8.52 -15.23 26.42
CA ILE A 330 8.98 -15.70 27.74
C ILE A 330 10.27 -16.50 27.57
N GLU A 331 11.35 -16.06 28.21
CA GLU A 331 12.65 -16.74 28.17
C GLU A 331 12.63 -18.06 28.96
N SER A 332 13.31 -19.07 28.44
CA SER A 332 13.44 -20.39 29.08
C SER A 332 14.05 -20.27 30.48
N GLY A 333 13.47 -20.98 31.46
CA GLY A 333 13.90 -20.94 32.86
C GLY A 333 13.21 -19.87 33.71
N THR A 334 12.34 -19.03 33.14
CA THR A 334 11.52 -18.06 33.89
C THR A 334 10.65 -18.78 34.94
N THR A 335 10.66 -18.29 36.18
CA THR A 335 9.79 -18.84 37.24
C THR A 335 8.42 -18.16 37.23
N VAL A 336 7.39 -18.85 37.73
CA VAL A 336 6.04 -18.29 37.89
C VAL A 336 6.07 -16.98 38.69
N SER A 337 6.92 -16.88 39.72
CA SER A 337 7.06 -15.64 40.49
C SER A 337 7.73 -14.50 39.71
N GLN A 338 8.69 -14.79 38.83
CA GLN A 338 9.30 -13.78 37.95
C GLN A 338 8.30 -13.32 36.88
N PHE A 339 7.56 -14.26 36.29
CA PHE A 339 6.51 -13.97 35.33
C PHE A 339 5.42 -13.06 35.94
N LYS A 340 4.93 -13.39 37.14
CA LYS A 340 3.92 -12.58 37.87
C LYS A 340 4.38 -11.16 38.19
N LYS A 341 5.69 -10.92 38.39
CA LYS A 341 6.23 -9.58 38.68
C LYS A 341 6.18 -8.63 37.50
N ASN A 342 6.00 -9.14 36.29
CA ASN A 342 5.94 -8.35 35.06
C ASN A 342 4.51 -7.88 34.73
N PHE A 343 3.57 -8.04 35.66
CA PHE A 343 2.20 -7.56 35.55
C PHE A 343 1.93 -6.62 36.73
N SER A 344 1.37 -5.45 36.45
CA SER A 344 0.95 -4.48 37.47
C SER A 344 -0.23 -4.94 38.31
N GLU A 345 -0.92 -6.00 37.87
CA GLU A 345 -2.13 -6.55 38.52
C GLU A 345 -2.00 -8.03 38.91
N GLU A 346 -2.93 -8.51 39.74
CA GLU A 346 -2.92 -9.85 40.30
C GLU A 346 -3.30 -10.90 39.24
N ILE A 347 -2.30 -11.66 38.76
CA ILE A 347 -2.52 -12.74 37.79
C ILE A 347 -2.50 -14.13 38.47
N THR A 348 -3.36 -15.02 37.97
CA THR A 348 -3.35 -16.45 38.36
C THR A 348 -2.81 -17.29 37.22
N VAL A 349 -1.82 -18.14 37.50
CA VAL A 349 -1.21 -19.06 36.52
C VAL A 349 -1.69 -20.47 36.85
N TYR A 350 -2.10 -21.23 35.85
CA TYR A 350 -2.55 -22.61 35.92
C TYR A 350 -1.55 -23.51 35.18
N ASN A 351 -1.21 -24.66 35.77
CA ASN A 351 -0.39 -25.67 35.11
C ASN A 351 -1.21 -26.43 34.04
N LYS A 352 -0.58 -27.41 33.37
CA LYS A 352 -1.23 -28.24 32.34
C LYS A 352 -2.45 -29.04 32.87
N ASP A 353 -2.49 -29.31 34.17
CA ASP A 353 -3.56 -30.05 34.83
C ASP A 353 -4.72 -29.14 35.30
N GLY A 354 -4.60 -27.83 35.12
CA GLY A 354 -5.60 -26.84 35.53
C GLY A 354 -5.49 -26.38 36.98
N ASP A 355 -4.45 -26.81 37.71
CA ASP A 355 -4.20 -26.40 39.09
C ASP A 355 -3.52 -25.03 39.14
N ALA A 356 -3.97 -24.17 40.07
CA ALA A 356 -3.36 -22.87 40.32
C ALA A 356 -1.91 -23.07 40.80
N SER A 357 -0.95 -22.66 39.96
CA SER A 357 0.47 -22.81 40.21
C SER A 357 1.00 -21.60 41.00
N ALA A 358 1.37 -21.84 42.26
CA ALA A 358 1.92 -20.82 43.15
C ALA A 358 3.46 -20.67 43.04
N SER A 359 4.15 -21.69 42.50
CA SER A 359 5.62 -21.73 42.41
C SER A 359 6.10 -22.71 41.33
N GLY A 360 7.35 -22.59 40.89
CA GLY A 360 7.95 -23.44 39.85
C GLY A 360 8.37 -22.68 38.60
N LYS A 361 8.92 -23.38 37.60
CA LYS A 361 9.22 -22.84 36.27
C LYS A 361 7.95 -22.75 35.45
N ILE A 362 7.81 -21.67 34.69
CA ILE A 362 6.76 -21.54 33.70
C ILE A 362 7.12 -22.41 32.49
N ALA A 363 6.15 -23.09 31.90
CA ALA A 363 6.37 -24.01 30.80
C ALA A 363 5.33 -23.78 29.70
N THR A 364 5.68 -24.16 28.47
CA THR A 364 4.72 -24.14 27.36
C THR A 364 3.53 -25.07 27.65
N GLY A 365 2.33 -24.58 27.39
CA GLY A 365 1.08 -25.28 27.72
C GLY A 365 0.48 -24.91 29.08
N PHE A 366 1.13 -24.02 29.85
CA PHE A 366 0.50 -23.38 31.00
C PHE A 366 -0.53 -22.35 30.53
N GLN A 367 -1.42 -21.96 31.43
CA GLN A 367 -2.39 -20.90 31.18
C GLN A 367 -2.25 -19.81 32.23
N CYS A 368 -2.56 -18.57 31.90
CA CYS A 368 -2.72 -17.52 32.89
C CYS A 368 -4.02 -16.77 32.67
N LYS A 369 -4.69 -16.49 33.78
CA LYS A 369 -5.85 -15.61 33.82
C LYS A 369 -5.38 -14.20 34.18
N VAL A 370 -5.60 -13.27 33.27
CA VAL A 370 -5.37 -11.84 33.44
C VAL A 370 -6.72 -11.16 33.22
N TYR A 371 -7.26 -10.49 34.24
CA TYR A 371 -8.67 -10.08 34.29
C TYR A 371 -9.62 -11.29 34.08
N ASP A 372 -10.53 -11.21 33.11
CA ASP A 372 -11.46 -12.28 32.71
C ASP A 372 -10.97 -13.12 31.53
N ASN A 373 -9.78 -12.84 31.00
CA ASN A 373 -9.22 -13.52 29.83
C ASN A 373 -8.24 -14.62 30.24
N ILE A 374 -8.34 -15.78 29.59
CA ILE A 374 -7.42 -16.89 29.76
C ILE A 374 -6.47 -16.91 28.56
N TYR A 375 -5.19 -16.75 28.83
CA TYR A 375 -4.13 -16.85 27.85
C TYR A 375 -3.36 -18.15 28.05
N LYS A 376 -2.99 -18.80 26.96
CA LYS A 376 -2.00 -19.87 26.94
C LYS A 376 -0.60 -19.28 26.97
N ILE A 377 0.37 -20.05 27.44
CA ILE A 377 1.75 -19.62 27.56
C ILE A 377 2.63 -20.44 26.62
N ALA A 378 3.45 -19.74 25.83
CA ALA A 378 4.51 -20.33 25.03
C ALA A 378 5.87 -19.80 25.49
N VAL A 379 6.67 -20.72 26.05
CA VAL A 379 8.03 -20.42 26.50
C VAL A 379 9.00 -20.71 25.38
N ARG A 380 9.86 -19.75 25.07
CA ARG A 380 10.72 -19.77 23.89
C ARG A 380 11.65 -21.00 23.91
N GLY A 381 11.49 -21.86 22.91
CA GLY A 381 12.23 -23.10 22.72
C GLY A 381 11.79 -24.30 23.58
N ASP A 382 10.85 -24.14 24.51
CA ASP A 382 10.30 -25.23 25.32
C ASP A 382 9.14 -25.89 24.57
N VAL A 383 9.48 -26.70 23.57
CA VAL A 383 8.53 -27.28 22.61
C VAL A 383 7.80 -28.49 23.20
N THR A 384 8.38 -29.13 24.20
CA THR A 384 7.78 -30.25 24.95
C THR A 384 6.96 -29.76 26.16
N GLY A 385 7.15 -28.50 26.57
CA GLY A 385 6.45 -27.90 27.72
C GLY A 385 6.93 -28.48 29.06
N GLU A 386 8.21 -28.82 29.17
CA GLU A 386 8.84 -29.28 30.42
C GLU A 386 9.44 -28.12 31.23
N GLY A 387 9.34 -26.89 30.74
CA GLY A 387 9.84 -25.67 31.39
C GLY A 387 11.33 -25.43 31.23
N ASN A 388 12.02 -26.24 30.40
CA ASN A 388 13.43 -26.07 30.04
C ASN A 388 13.63 -26.49 28.59
N VAL A 389 14.61 -25.86 27.93
CA VAL A 389 15.01 -26.19 26.56
C VAL A 389 16.07 -27.29 26.61
N LYS A 390 15.76 -28.49 26.11
CA LYS A 390 16.63 -29.68 26.11
C LYS A 390 16.71 -30.32 24.72
N SER A 391 17.53 -31.36 24.58
CA SER A 391 17.67 -32.14 23.34
C SER A 391 16.33 -32.69 22.82
N ASN A 392 15.39 -33.02 23.70
CA ASN A 392 14.08 -33.52 23.31
C ASN A 392 13.25 -32.48 22.54
N ASP A 393 13.42 -31.18 22.82
CA ASP A 393 12.73 -30.11 22.07
C ASP A 393 13.27 -30.00 20.64
N VAL A 394 14.61 -30.14 20.50
CA VAL A 394 15.29 -30.19 19.19
C VAL A 394 14.81 -31.38 18.37
N ASP A 395 14.67 -32.55 19.00
CA ASP A 395 14.16 -33.76 18.34
C ASP A 395 12.71 -33.60 17.84
N VAL A 396 11.85 -32.93 18.62
CA VAL A 396 10.46 -32.66 18.25
C VAL A 396 10.37 -31.68 17.08
N ILE A 397 11.21 -30.64 17.06
CA ILE A 397 11.28 -29.70 15.93
C ILE A 397 11.80 -30.39 14.67
N MET A 398 12.87 -31.18 14.77
CA MET A 398 13.38 -31.94 13.63
C MET A 398 12.29 -32.83 13.03
N LYS A 399 11.55 -33.56 13.87
CA LYS A 399 10.41 -34.38 13.42
C LYS A 399 9.32 -33.54 12.78
N ASN A 400 9.07 -32.32 13.25
CA ASN A 400 8.12 -31.43 12.62
C ASN A 400 8.57 -30.93 11.23
N ILE A 401 9.82 -30.50 11.10
CA ILE A 401 10.40 -30.06 9.83
C ILE A 401 10.38 -31.19 8.78
N VAL A 402 10.63 -32.44 9.19
CA VAL A 402 10.58 -33.60 8.28
C VAL A 402 9.18 -34.21 8.11
N GLY A 403 8.13 -33.61 8.68
CA GLY A 403 6.74 -34.04 8.53
C GLY A 403 6.34 -35.29 9.30
N LEU A 404 7.11 -35.69 10.32
CA LEU A 404 6.86 -36.86 11.16
C LEU A 404 6.06 -36.53 12.45
N TYR A 405 5.91 -35.25 12.78
CA TYR A 405 5.20 -34.81 13.98
C TYR A 405 4.59 -33.42 13.75
N SER A 406 3.32 -33.18 14.10
CA SER A 406 2.70 -31.86 13.93
C SER A 406 2.72 -31.08 15.24
N LEU A 407 3.39 -29.92 15.26
CA LEU A 407 3.33 -28.96 16.35
C LEU A 407 2.19 -28.00 16.09
N GLU A 408 1.36 -27.77 17.11
CA GLU A 408 0.19 -26.91 17.02
C GLU A 408 0.18 -25.89 18.16
N ASN A 409 -0.47 -24.74 17.91
CA ASN A 409 -0.78 -23.72 18.92
C ASN A 409 0.45 -23.25 19.71
N GLU A 410 0.39 -23.25 21.04
CA GLU A 410 1.43 -22.77 21.95
C GLU A 410 2.77 -23.50 21.77
N PHE A 411 2.76 -24.76 21.34
CA PHE A 411 3.98 -25.54 21.11
C PHE A 411 4.64 -25.19 19.78
N TYR A 412 3.86 -24.87 18.75
CA TYR A 412 4.38 -24.29 17.51
C TYR A 412 4.94 -22.89 17.76
N ALA A 413 4.23 -22.08 18.57
CA ALA A 413 4.67 -20.73 18.91
C ALA A 413 5.93 -20.71 19.81
N ALA A 414 6.13 -21.74 20.63
CA ALA A 414 7.38 -21.96 21.35
C ALA A 414 8.54 -22.39 20.43
N ALA A 415 8.22 -23.07 19.32
CA ALA A 415 9.19 -23.56 18.34
C ALA A 415 9.64 -22.49 17.34
N ASP A 416 8.78 -21.53 16.96
CA ASP A 416 9.12 -20.33 16.18
C ASP A 416 9.98 -19.37 17.04
N TYR A 417 11.26 -19.71 17.18
CA TYR A 417 12.17 -19.05 18.09
C TYR A 417 12.46 -17.60 17.68
N ASN A 418 12.46 -17.30 16.39
CA ASN A 418 12.82 -15.97 15.87
C ASN A 418 11.59 -15.04 15.65
N PHE A 419 10.36 -15.58 15.74
CA PHE A 419 9.08 -14.89 15.53
C PHE A 419 8.82 -14.39 14.11
N ASP A 420 9.37 -15.05 13.09
CA ASP A 420 9.12 -14.76 11.67
C ASP A 420 7.88 -15.50 11.11
N GLY A 421 7.26 -16.34 11.93
CA GLY A 421 6.04 -17.08 11.59
C GLY A 421 6.29 -18.38 10.83
N VAL A 422 7.55 -18.74 10.56
CA VAL A 422 7.93 -19.93 9.80
C VAL A 422 8.85 -20.79 10.65
N LEU A 423 8.37 -21.95 11.10
CA LEU A 423 9.22 -22.92 11.80
C LEU A 423 10.18 -23.58 10.81
N ASP A 424 11.44 -23.14 10.79
CA ASP A 424 12.47 -23.65 9.88
C ASP A 424 13.80 -24.01 10.57
N ASN A 425 14.82 -24.32 9.76
CA ASN A 425 16.15 -24.71 10.26
C ASN A 425 16.82 -23.62 11.11
N ARG A 426 16.46 -22.36 10.93
CA ARG A 426 16.99 -21.24 11.70
C ARG A 426 16.52 -21.33 13.15
N ASP A 427 15.25 -21.64 13.38
CA ASP A 427 14.71 -21.81 14.73
C ASP A 427 15.31 -23.04 15.40
N LEU A 428 15.44 -24.14 14.66
CA LEU A 428 16.12 -25.34 15.11
C LEU A 428 17.54 -25.05 15.59
N VAL A 429 18.32 -24.28 14.82
CA VAL A 429 19.70 -23.91 15.18
C VAL A 429 19.73 -23.02 16.44
N LEU A 430 18.83 -22.05 16.55
CA LEU A 430 18.78 -21.15 17.70
C LEU A 430 18.40 -21.88 19.00
N ILE A 431 17.47 -22.83 18.92
CA ILE A 431 17.07 -23.68 20.05
C ILE A 431 18.20 -24.64 20.41
N ALA A 432 18.87 -25.26 19.43
CA ALA A 432 20.01 -26.14 19.67
C ALA A 432 21.20 -25.41 20.33
N GLN A 433 21.45 -24.15 19.96
CA GLN A 433 22.45 -23.30 20.63
C GLN A 433 22.06 -23.01 22.09
N LYS A 434 20.77 -22.83 22.36
CA LYS A 434 20.27 -22.64 23.73
C LYS A 434 20.41 -23.90 24.58
N CYS A 435 20.21 -25.10 24.01
CA CYS A 435 20.46 -26.38 24.69
C CYS A 435 21.91 -26.57 25.15
N GLN A 436 22.89 -26.00 24.42
CA GLN A 436 24.33 -26.14 24.74
C GLN A 436 24.84 -25.11 25.75
N SER A 437 24.05 -24.07 26.03
CA SER A 437 24.44 -22.94 26.90
C SER A 437 23.77 -22.96 28.29
N GLN A 438 22.98 -23.99 28.58
CA GLN A 438 22.48 -24.35 29.91
C GLN A 438 23.36 -25.45 30.49
#